data_AF-A0A2V5N1P2-F1
#
_entry.id   AF-A0A2V5N1P2-F1
#
_cell.length_a   1.000
_cell.length_b   1.000
_cell.length_c   1.000
_cell.angle_alpha   90.00
_cell.angle_beta   90.00
_cell.angle_gamma   90.00
#
_symmetry.space_group_name_H-M   'P 1'
#
loop_
_entity.id
_entity.type
_entity.pdbx_description
1 polymer ?
#
loop_
_entity_poly.entity_id
_entity_poly.type
_entity_poly.pdbx_seq_one_letter_code
_entity_poly.pdbx_strand_id
1 'polypeptide(L)'
;MQLLQLPWEKVNVLAGFGALLLVTGCSQKVPPSVTNEKRSSAAPAYESILPHIGGPPGYVGSKACRSCHEDQFESWHRSYHRSMTQIAAADTVRADFHNVALTNEGNRFVLGRTNNEFWVHMERVALPAPGETLPEPVDVRVGLVTGSHHMQVFWVPTGEGNTQVGFPFTWLIPEKRWVPRNATFVRPPEL
;
A
#
# COMPACT_ATOMS: atom_id res chain seq x y z
N MET A 1 -62.72 19.99 3.80
CA MET A 1 -62.70 18.75 4.62
C MET A 1 -61.28 18.57 5.14
N GLN A 2 -60.96 19.24 6.26
CA GLN A 2 -60.93 18.65 7.62
C GLN A 2 -59.77 17.63 7.73
N LEU A 3 -58.55 18.09 8.00
CA LEU A 3 -57.97 18.28 9.35
C LEU A 3 -58.07 17.03 10.23
N LEU A 4 -56.91 16.43 10.51
CA LEU A 4 -56.65 15.77 11.78
C LEU A 4 -55.27 16.24 12.26
N GLN A 5 -55.32 17.28 13.09
CA GLN A 5 -54.30 17.59 14.09
C GLN A 5 -54.38 16.54 15.22
N LEU A 6 -53.30 16.29 15.97
CA LEU A 6 -53.05 16.83 17.32
C LEU A 6 -51.98 15.91 17.98
N PRO A 7 -51.37 16.22 19.14
CA PRO A 7 -50.95 17.52 19.66
C PRO A 7 -49.50 17.50 20.22
N TRP A 8 -48.97 18.70 20.41
CA TRP A 8 -47.87 19.04 21.32
C TRP A 8 -48.44 19.31 22.72
N GLU A 9 -47.63 19.08 23.77
CA GLU A 9 -47.71 19.50 25.20
C GLU A 9 -47.24 18.30 26.06
N LYS A 10 -46.18 18.35 26.86
CA LYS A 10 -46.02 19.22 28.04
C LYS A 10 -44.55 19.46 28.39
N VAL A 11 -44.30 20.69 28.81
CA VAL A 11 -43.11 21.22 29.50
C VAL A 11 -42.88 20.52 30.84
N ASN A 12 -41.62 20.32 31.23
CA ASN A 12 -41.21 20.45 32.63
C ASN A 12 -39.72 20.83 32.72
N VAL A 13 -39.49 22.06 33.17
CA VAL A 13 -38.21 22.56 33.68
C VAL A 13 -38.05 22.00 35.09
N LEU A 14 -36.92 21.34 35.37
CA LEU A 14 -36.41 21.19 36.72
C LEU A 14 -34.91 21.50 36.72
N ALA A 15 -34.57 22.56 37.43
CA ALA A 15 -33.24 22.93 37.84
C ALA A 15 -32.73 21.95 38.91
N GLY A 16 -31.41 21.73 38.95
CA GLY A 16 -30.76 21.40 40.22
C GLY A 16 -29.51 20.54 40.17
N PHE A 17 -28.46 21.11 40.75
CA PHE A 17 -27.31 20.49 41.43
C PHE A 17 -26.13 20.00 40.60
N GLY A 18 -25.04 20.74 40.76
CA GLY A 18 -23.74 20.42 40.23
C GLY A 18 -23.07 19.24 40.93
N ALA A 19 -22.11 18.67 40.21
CA ALA A 19 -21.05 17.85 40.75
C ALA A 19 -19.74 18.34 40.12
N LEU A 20 -18.91 18.99 40.93
CA LEU A 20 -17.55 19.36 40.59
C LEU A 20 -16.71 18.07 40.57
N LEU A 21 -16.46 17.51 39.39
CA LEU A 21 -15.51 16.41 39.20
C LEU A 21 -14.16 17.00 38.79
N LEU A 22 -13.24 17.05 39.76
CA LEU A 22 -11.81 17.25 39.53
C LEU A 22 -11.27 16.04 38.75
N VAL A 23 -11.23 16.15 37.41
CA VAL A 23 -10.51 15.20 36.57
C VAL A 23 -9.03 15.58 36.63
N THR A 24 -8.27 14.85 37.44
CA THR A 24 -6.80 14.83 37.37
C THR A 24 -6.39 14.41 35.97
N GLY A 25 -5.90 15.37 35.19
CA GLY A 25 -5.41 15.17 33.84
C GLY A 25 -4.16 14.29 33.82
N CYS A 26 -4.32 13.02 33.45
CA CYS A 26 -3.21 12.21 32.99
C CYS A 26 -2.79 12.73 31.59
N SER A 27 -1.78 13.60 31.57
CA SER A 27 -1.09 14.04 30.36
C SER A 27 -0.38 12.84 29.72
N GLN A 28 -1.08 12.06 28.89
CA GLN A 28 -0.43 11.14 27.98
C GLN A 28 0.34 11.98 26.95
N LYS A 29 1.68 11.91 27.01
CA LYS A 29 2.54 12.43 25.95
C LYS A 29 2.23 11.63 24.68
N VAL A 30 1.46 12.22 23.79
CA VAL A 30 1.32 11.73 22.41
C VAL A 30 2.73 11.82 21.79
N PRO A 31 3.34 10.71 21.34
CA PRO A 31 4.62 10.78 20.65
C PRO A 31 4.44 11.63 19.38
N PRO A 32 5.45 12.43 18.99
CA PRO A 32 5.32 13.31 17.84
C PRO A 32 4.96 12.47 16.60
N SER A 33 3.80 12.78 16.02
CA SER A 33 3.45 12.34 14.67
C SER A 33 4.60 12.77 13.77
N VAL A 34 5.35 11.80 13.23
CA VAL A 34 6.32 12.05 12.18
C VAL A 34 5.57 12.82 11.09
N THR A 35 5.98 14.05 10.86
CA THR A 35 5.21 15.04 10.12
C THR A 35 5.05 14.60 8.67
N ASN A 36 3.79 14.56 8.24
CA ASN A 36 3.34 14.26 6.88
C ASN A 36 3.93 15.23 5.81
N GLU A 37 4.57 16.32 6.24
CA GLU A 37 5.12 17.37 5.39
C GLU A 37 6.34 16.91 4.57
N LYS A 38 7.15 15.96 5.05
CA LYS A 38 8.36 15.53 4.32
C LYS A 38 8.06 14.57 3.15
N ARG A 39 6.86 14.02 3.09
CA ARG A 39 6.46 13.01 2.08
C ARG A 39 5.93 13.65 0.78
N SER A 40 5.48 14.90 0.82
CA SER A 40 4.72 15.53 -0.27
C SER A 40 5.55 16.20 -1.37
N SER A 41 6.87 16.43 -1.21
CA SER A 41 7.70 17.14 -2.22
C SER A 41 8.42 16.21 -3.21
N ALA A 42 8.07 14.92 -3.26
CA ALA A 42 8.89 13.86 -3.85
C ALA A 42 8.49 13.38 -5.27
N ALA A 43 7.49 13.97 -5.92
CA ALA A 43 6.95 13.42 -7.18
C ALA A 43 7.98 13.33 -8.35
N PRO A 44 8.81 14.35 -8.65
CA PRO A 44 9.83 14.25 -9.71
C PRO A 44 10.94 13.25 -9.38
N ALA A 45 11.29 13.13 -8.08
CA ALA A 45 12.29 12.18 -7.63
C ALA A 45 11.78 10.74 -7.71
N TYR A 46 10.49 10.51 -7.43
CA TYR A 46 9.86 9.20 -7.57
C TYR A 46 9.77 8.74 -9.03
N GLU A 47 9.46 9.62 -9.97
CA GLU A 47 9.37 9.22 -11.39
C GLU A 47 10.72 8.76 -11.95
N SER A 48 11.83 9.41 -11.55
CA SER A 48 13.17 9.04 -11.99
C SER A 48 13.66 7.66 -11.52
N ILE A 49 13.06 7.12 -10.45
CA ILE A 49 13.41 5.80 -9.91
C ILE A 49 12.51 4.69 -10.45
N LEU A 50 11.51 5.01 -11.28
CA LEU A 50 10.64 4.01 -11.90
C LEU A 50 11.20 3.53 -13.24
N PRO A 51 10.99 2.25 -13.59
CA PRO A 51 11.21 1.79 -14.96
C PRO A 51 10.37 2.58 -15.95
N HIS A 52 10.97 2.98 -17.07
CA HIS A 52 10.26 3.71 -18.11
C HIS A 52 9.25 2.82 -18.82
N ILE A 53 8.04 3.36 -19.03
CA ILE A 53 7.03 2.70 -19.86
C ILE A 53 7.45 2.79 -21.33
N GLY A 54 7.62 1.64 -21.97
CA GLY A 54 8.05 1.55 -23.37
C GLY A 54 9.03 0.40 -23.56
N GLY A 55 9.81 0.51 -24.62
CA GLY A 55 10.86 -0.46 -24.95
C GLY A 55 11.99 0.20 -25.71
N PRO A 56 12.97 -0.59 -26.18
CA PRO A 56 14.06 -0.07 -27.01
C PRO A 56 13.52 0.59 -28.30
N PRO A 57 14.34 1.37 -29.02
CA PRO A 57 13.97 1.94 -30.30
C PRO A 57 13.32 0.89 -31.22
N GLY A 58 12.14 1.22 -31.77
CA GLY A 58 11.33 0.29 -32.57
C GLY A 58 10.23 -0.45 -31.78
N TYR A 59 10.19 -0.35 -30.45
CA TYR A 59 9.05 -0.85 -29.67
C TYR A 59 7.84 0.07 -29.82
N VAL A 60 6.84 -0.38 -30.58
CA VAL A 60 5.63 0.41 -30.92
C VAL A 60 4.46 0.23 -29.94
N GLY A 61 4.59 -0.71 -29.00
CA GLY A 61 3.53 -1.07 -28.05
C GLY A 61 2.34 -1.80 -28.70
N SER A 62 1.51 -2.42 -27.86
CA SER A 62 0.42 -3.28 -28.34
C SER A 62 -0.71 -2.54 -29.07
N LYS A 63 -0.92 -1.26 -28.77
CA LYS A 63 -1.97 -0.44 -29.43
C LYS A 63 -1.75 -0.33 -30.94
N ALA A 64 -0.50 -0.28 -31.40
CA ALA A 64 -0.17 -0.21 -32.82
C ALA A 64 -0.58 -1.48 -33.59
N CYS A 65 -0.71 -2.63 -32.91
CA CYS A 65 -1.08 -3.89 -33.53
C CYS A 65 -2.59 -3.99 -33.81
N ARG A 66 -3.42 -3.18 -33.13
CA ARG A 66 -4.88 -3.36 -33.08
C ARG A 66 -5.56 -3.28 -34.46
N SER A 67 -5.15 -2.34 -35.31
CA SER A 67 -5.83 -2.10 -36.60
C SER A 67 -5.69 -3.25 -37.60
N CYS A 68 -4.65 -4.07 -37.48
CA CYS A 68 -4.41 -5.22 -38.36
C CYS A 68 -4.71 -6.57 -37.68
N HIS A 69 -4.69 -6.62 -36.34
CA HIS A 69 -4.87 -7.82 -35.54
C HIS A 69 -5.95 -7.62 -34.47
N GLU A 70 -7.17 -7.30 -34.92
CA GLU A 70 -8.28 -6.94 -34.03
C GLU A 70 -8.65 -8.08 -33.07
N ASP A 71 -8.93 -9.28 -33.59
CA ASP A 71 -9.36 -10.42 -32.76
C ASP A 71 -8.30 -10.81 -31.71
N GLN A 72 -7.02 -10.79 -32.10
CA GLN A 72 -5.90 -11.12 -31.21
C GLN A 72 -5.74 -10.02 -30.15
N PHE A 73 -5.80 -8.75 -30.57
CA PHE A 73 -5.74 -7.62 -29.66
C PHE A 73 -6.89 -7.70 -28.65
N GLU A 74 -8.12 -7.90 -29.08
CA GLU A 74 -9.30 -7.96 -28.21
C GLU A 74 -9.26 -9.17 -27.27
N SER A 75 -8.80 -10.33 -27.73
CA SER A 75 -8.58 -11.50 -26.88
C SER A 75 -7.54 -11.23 -25.78
N TRP A 76 -6.38 -10.68 -26.16
CA TRP A 76 -5.34 -10.28 -25.21
C TRP A 76 -5.82 -9.16 -24.26
N HIS A 77 -6.54 -8.18 -24.78
CA HIS A 77 -7.06 -7.03 -24.04
C HIS A 77 -8.11 -7.44 -23.00
N ARG A 78 -8.82 -8.56 -23.17
CA ARG A 78 -9.69 -9.10 -22.12
C ARG A 78 -8.94 -9.93 -21.07
N SER A 79 -7.68 -10.30 -21.33
CA SER A 79 -6.87 -11.10 -20.41
C SER A 79 -6.17 -10.24 -19.34
N TYR A 80 -5.77 -10.88 -18.25
CA TYR A 80 -4.98 -10.26 -17.18
C TYR A 80 -3.52 -9.94 -17.57
N HIS A 81 -3.02 -10.48 -18.70
CA HIS A 81 -1.64 -10.26 -19.14
C HIS A 81 -1.35 -8.79 -19.44
N ARG A 82 -2.31 -8.06 -20.00
CA ARG A 82 -2.13 -6.64 -20.33
C ARG A 82 -1.86 -5.75 -19.11
N SER A 83 -2.39 -6.15 -17.97
CA SER A 83 -2.37 -5.43 -16.70
C SER A 83 -1.51 -6.19 -15.69
N MET A 84 -0.59 -7.03 -16.18
CA MET A 84 0.24 -7.86 -15.32
C MET A 84 1.21 -6.99 -14.53
N THR A 85 1.97 -6.08 -15.15
CA THR A 85 2.89 -5.18 -14.44
C THR A 85 2.43 -3.74 -14.64
N GLN A 86 2.26 -3.01 -13.55
CA GLN A 86 1.75 -1.64 -13.54
C GLN A 86 2.50 -0.81 -12.49
N ILE A 87 2.50 0.51 -12.65
CA ILE A 87 2.94 1.42 -11.58
C ILE A 87 2.02 1.24 -10.37
N ALA A 88 2.58 1.24 -9.16
CA ALA A 88 1.80 1.15 -7.94
C ALA A 88 1.01 2.44 -7.70
N ALA A 89 -0.31 2.36 -7.85
CA ALA A 89 -1.24 3.46 -7.74
C ALA A 89 -2.58 2.96 -7.17
N ALA A 90 -3.46 3.91 -6.81
CA ALA A 90 -4.71 3.60 -6.12
C ALA A 90 -5.65 2.65 -6.89
N ASP A 91 -5.58 2.67 -8.22
CA ASP A 91 -6.37 1.84 -9.14
C ASP A 91 -5.70 0.51 -9.50
N THR A 92 -4.39 0.37 -9.29
CA THR A 92 -3.64 -0.85 -9.59
C THR A 92 -3.37 -1.70 -8.35
N VAL A 93 -3.32 -1.09 -7.16
CA VAL A 93 -3.08 -1.79 -5.88
C VAL A 93 -4.40 -2.20 -5.24
N ARG A 94 -4.59 -3.51 -5.09
CA ARG A 94 -5.73 -4.15 -4.43
C ARG A 94 -5.39 -4.64 -3.02
N ALA A 95 -4.13 -4.57 -2.63
CA ALA A 95 -3.63 -5.04 -1.35
C ALA A 95 -3.91 -4.06 -0.22
N ASP A 96 -3.99 -4.58 1.01
CA ASP A 96 -4.18 -3.76 2.19
C ASP A 96 -2.86 -3.15 2.67
N PHE A 97 -2.79 -1.81 2.69
CA PHE A 97 -1.67 -1.00 3.18
C PHE A 97 -2.09 -0.10 4.37
N HIS A 98 -3.21 -0.39 5.04
CA HIS A 98 -3.67 0.41 6.17
C HIS A 98 -2.95 0.04 7.47
N ASN A 99 -1.70 0.48 7.60
CA ASN A 99 -0.86 0.27 8.79
C ASN A 99 -0.67 -1.22 9.14
N VAL A 100 -0.34 -2.02 8.13
CA VAL A 100 -0.13 -3.47 8.29
C VAL A 100 1.31 -3.73 8.75
N ALA A 101 1.49 -4.50 9.81
CA ALA A 101 2.81 -4.94 10.26
C ALA A 101 3.06 -6.40 9.85
N LEU A 102 4.15 -6.65 9.15
CA LEU A 102 4.58 -7.97 8.69
C LEU A 102 6.01 -8.26 9.15
N THR A 103 6.34 -9.54 9.32
CA THR A 103 7.71 -9.97 9.66
C THR A 103 8.12 -11.14 8.78
N ASN A 104 9.32 -11.07 8.20
CA ASN A 104 9.91 -12.18 7.44
C ASN A 104 11.43 -12.17 7.61
N GLU A 105 12.03 -13.34 7.82
CA GLU A 105 13.50 -13.54 7.82
C GLU A 105 14.25 -12.51 8.70
N GLY A 106 13.75 -12.24 9.91
CA GLY A 106 14.39 -11.32 10.85
C GLY A 106 14.23 -9.82 10.54
N ASN A 107 13.38 -9.47 9.56
CA ASN A 107 13.02 -8.10 9.22
C ASN A 107 11.55 -7.83 9.55
N ARG A 108 11.25 -6.61 9.98
CA ARG A 108 9.90 -6.10 10.18
C ARG A 108 9.58 -5.05 9.12
N PHE A 109 8.35 -5.10 8.64
CA PHE A 109 7.82 -4.25 7.58
C PHE A 109 6.54 -3.59 8.07
N VAL A 110 6.42 -2.27 7.95
CA VAL A 110 5.17 -1.54 8.21
C VAL A 110 4.69 -0.92 6.91
N LEU A 111 3.54 -1.39 6.44
CA LEU A 111 2.94 -1.00 5.18
C LEU A 111 1.95 0.13 5.46
N GLY A 112 2.16 1.24 4.79
CA GLY A 112 1.34 2.44 4.94
C GLY A 112 0.85 2.94 3.60
N ARG A 113 -0.33 3.58 3.62
CA ARG A 113 -0.83 4.35 2.50
C ARG A 113 -0.99 5.81 2.90
N THR A 114 -0.49 6.71 2.07
CA THR A 114 -0.69 8.15 2.21
C THR A 114 -1.20 8.68 0.87
N ASN A 115 -2.44 9.16 0.81
CA ASN A 115 -3.10 9.56 -0.45
C ASN A 115 -3.07 8.43 -1.50
N ASN A 116 -2.36 8.65 -2.61
CA ASN A 116 -2.18 7.69 -3.71
C ASN A 116 -0.82 6.98 -3.68
N GLU A 117 -0.10 7.08 -2.56
CA GLU A 117 1.23 6.51 -2.41
C GLU A 117 1.22 5.35 -1.43
N PHE A 118 1.95 4.30 -1.78
CA PHE A 118 2.10 3.09 -1.00
C PHE A 118 3.54 3.03 -0.50
N TRP A 119 3.70 2.90 0.80
CA TRP A 119 4.98 3.00 1.47
C TRP A 119 5.23 1.76 2.32
N VAL A 120 6.50 1.40 2.41
CA VAL A 120 6.99 0.33 3.27
C VAL A 120 8.11 0.90 4.11
N HIS A 121 7.91 0.89 5.42
CA HIS A 121 8.98 1.07 6.39
C HIS A 121 9.61 -0.29 6.68
N MET A 122 10.94 -0.39 6.58
CA MET A 122 11.69 -1.64 6.68
C MET A 122 12.76 -1.51 7.75
N GLU A 123 12.78 -2.45 8.69
CA GLU A 123 13.75 -2.47 9.79
C GLU A 123 14.24 -3.91 10.04
N ARG A 124 15.54 -4.07 10.30
CA ARG A 124 16.09 -5.34 10.79
C ARG A 124 15.76 -5.46 12.28
N VAL A 125 15.10 -6.53 12.68
CA VAL A 125 14.74 -6.79 14.09
C VAL A 125 15.42 -8.04 14.66
N ALA A 126 16.12 -8.82 13.83
CA ALA A 126 16.98 -9.90 14.28
C ALA A 126 18.14 -9.38 15.13
N LEU A 127 18.58 -10.19 16.10
CA LEU A 127 19.76 -9.89 16.88
C LEU A 127 20.99 -9.79 15.94
N PRO A 128 21.77 -8.69 16.01
CA PRO A 128 22.97 -8.57 15.20
C PRO A 128 24.01 -9.62 15.62
N ALA A 129 24.83 -10.07 14.67
CA ALA A 129 26.01 -10.86 15.01
C ALA A 129 26.98 -10.03 15.87
N PRO A 130 27.86 -10.66 16.68
CA PRO A 130 28.86 -9.93 17.45
C PRO A 130 29.70 -9.00 16.56
N GLY A 131 29.68 -7.69 16.85
CA GLY A 131 30.37 -6.67 16.07
C GLY A 131 29.63 -6.16 14.83
N GLU A 132 28.45 -6.69 14.50
CA GLU A 132 27.59 -6.15 13.44
C GLU A 132 26.80 -4.94 13.95
N THR A 133 26.83 -3.86 13.18
CA THR A 133 25.91 -2.72 13.38
C THR A 133 24.70 -2.92 12.49
N LEU A 134 23.50 -2.78 13.06
CA LEU A 134 22.28 -2.88 12.28
C LEU A 134 22.18 -1.70 11.30
N PRO A 135 21.71 -1.92 10.06
CA PRO A 135 21.39 -0.82 9.18
C PRO A 135 20.24 0.00 9.77
N GLU A 136 20.27 1.31 9.52
CA GLU A 136 19.17 2.20 9.87
C GLU A 136 17.87 1.75 9.16
N PRO A 137 16.71 1.91 9.81
CA PRO A 137 15.42 1.69 9.16
C PRO A 137 15.26 2.58 7.93
N VAL A 138 14.61 2.05 6.90
CA VAL A 138 14.39 2.76 5.63
C VAL A 138 12.92 2.79 5.24
N ASP A 139 12.48 3.95 4.76
CA ASP A 139 11.15 4.14 4.17
C ASP A 139 11.27 4.19 2.65
N VAL A 140 10.59 3.26 1.97
CA VAL A 140 10.56 3.21 0.51
C VAL A 140 9.14 3.31 -0.02
N ARG A 141 8.97 4.06 -1.11
CA ARG A 141 7.71 4.07 -1.86
C ARG A 141 7.70 2.89 -2.83
N VAL A 142 6.61 2.14 -2.85
CA VAL A 142 6.42 1.03 -3.78
C VAL A 142 6.40 1.58 -5.21
N GLY A 143 7.23 0.98 -6.08
CA GLY A 143 7.36 1.40 -7.47
C GLY A 143 6.33 0.72 -8.37
N LEU A 144 6.33 -0.62 -8.35
CA LEU A 144 5.53 -1.45 -9.24
C LEU A 144 4.67 -2.46 -8.50
N VAL A 145 3.60 -2.88 -9.16
CA VAL A 145 2.79 -4.04 -8.79
C VAL A 145 2.73 -5.02 -9.96
N THR A 146 2.92 -6.31 -9.67
CA THR A 146 2.78 -7.40 -10.62
C THR A 146 1.67 -8.37 -10.20
N GLY A 147 0.70 -8.59 -11.09
CA GLY A 147 -0.45 -9.46 -10.90
C GLY A 147 -1.76 -8.68 -10.76
N SER A 148 -2.80 -9.16 -11.44
CA SER A 148 -4.12 -8.51 -11.49
C SER A 148 -5.30 -9.44 -11.24
N HIS A 149 -5.07 -10.75 -11.07
CA HIS A 149 -6.13 -11.76 -10.87
C HIS A 149 -6.10 -12.40 -9.48
N HIS A 150 -5.19 -13.35 -9.24
CA HIS A 150 -5.16 -14.14 -8.00
C HIS A 150 -4.24 -13.56 -6.93
N MET A 151 -3.18 -12.86 -7.34
CA MET A 151 -2.20 -12.32 -6.41
C MET A 151 -1.58 -11.03 -6.92
N GLN A 152 -1.00 -10.25 -6.01
CA GLN A 152 -0.16 -9.10 -6.31
C GLN A 152 1.19 -9.23 -5.59
N VAL A 153 2.25 -9.15 -6.38
CA VAL A 153 3.62 -8.99 -5.92
C VAL A 153 3.99 -7.52 -6.08
N PHE A 154 4.79 -7.00 -5.16
CA PHE A 154 5.19 -5.60 -5.16
C PHE A 154 6.69 -5.48 -5.37
N TRP A 155 7.10 -4.35 -5.92
CA TRP A 155 8.51 -4.06 -6.17
C TRP A 155 8.86 -2.70 -5.56
N VAL A 156 9.99 -2.66 -4.88
CA VAL A 156 10.51 -1.47 -4.20
C VAL A 156 11.84 -1.07 -4.84
N PRO A 157 12.17 0.23 -4.89
CA PRO A 157 13.43 0.70 -5.44
C PRO A 157 14.62 0.21 -4.61
N THR A 158 15.73 -0.12 -5.25
CA THR A 158 16.98 -0.45 -4.56
C THR A 158 17.78 0.78 -4.15
N GLY A 159 17.45 1.96 -4.70
CA GLY A 159 18.25 3.19 -4.60
C GLY A 159 19.26 3.36 -5.74
N GLU A 160 19.45 2.34 -6.60
CA GLU A 160 20.38 2.36 -7.73
C GLU A 160 19.63 2.60 -9.05
N GLY A 161 19.57 3.86 -9.47
CA GLY A 161 18.86 4.25 -10.69
C GLY A 161 17.37 3.89 -10.60
N ASN A 162 16.87 3.16 -11.61
CA ASN A 162 15.49 2.68 -11.64
C ASN A 162 15.33 1.19 -11.28
N THR A 163 16.37 0.57 -10.73
CA THR A 163 16.37 -0.84 -10.35
C THR A 163 15.36 -1.10 -9.23
N GLN A 164 14.57 -2.16 -9.40
CA GLN A 164 13.56 -2.60 -8.44
C GLN A 164 13.90 -3.99 -7.90
N VAL A 165 13.63 -4.21 -6.61
CA VAL A 165 13.74 -5.52 -5.97
C VAL A 165 12.37 -6.00 -5.49
N GLY A 166 12.15 -7.31 -5.51
CA GLY A 166 10.88 -7.91 -5.11
C GLY A 166 10.65 -7.74 -3.61
N PHE A 167 9.51 -7.18 -3.24
CA PHE A 167 9.06 -7.13 -1.86
C PHE A 167 8.78 -8.56 -1.36
N PRO A 168 9.22 -8.95 -0.14
CA PRO A 168 9.17 -10.33 0.33
C PRO A 168 7.77 -10.84 0.71
N PHE A 169 6.72 -10.07 0.45
CA PHE A 169 5.34 -10.51 0.64
C PHE A 169 4.54 -10.41 -0.65
N THR A 170 3.56 -11.30 -0.76
CA THR A 170 2.57 -11.33 -1.82
C THR A 170 1.20 -11.14 -1.20
N TRP A 171 0.35 -10.34 -1.84
CA TRP A 171 -1.05 -10.23 -1.49
C TRP A 171 -1.84 -11.26 -2.28
N LEU A 172 -2.61 -12.11 -1.60
CA LEU A 172 -3.56 -13.00 -2.24
C LEU A 172 -4.91 -12.28 -2.34
N ILE A 173 -5.36 -12.08 -3.57
CA ILE A 173 -6.52 -11.23 -3.88
C ILE A 173 -7.83 -11.86 -3.35
N PRO A 174 -8.15 -13.14 -3.63
CA PRO A 174 -9.38 -13.76 -3.14
C PRO A 174 -9.43 -13.84 -1.61
N GLU A 175 -8.31 -14.21 -0.99
CA GLU A 175 -8.17 -14.44 0.44
C GLU A 175 -7.99 -13.16 1.24
N LYS A 176 -7.73 -12.04 0.56
CA LYS A 176 -7.46 -10.72 1.15
C LYS A 176 -6.43 -10.77 2.28
N ARG A 177 -5.30 -11.43 2.00
CA ARG A 177 -4.24 -11.58 3.01
C ARG A 177 -2.85 -11.52 2.41
N TRP A 178 -1.93 -11.03 3.23
CA TRP A 178 -0.50 -11.09 2.96
C TRP A 178 0.05 -12.47 3.28
N VAL A 179 0.95 -12.96 2.45
CA VAL A 179 1.74 -14.18 2.66
C VAL A 179 3.20 -13.92 2.32
N PRO A 180 4.14 -14.59 3.00
CA PRO A 180 5.54 -14.59 2.56
C PRO A 180 5.62 -15.03 1.09
N ARG A 181 6.34 -14.27 0.26
CA ARG A 181 6.49 -14.55 -1.17
C ARG A 181 7.17 -15.90 -1.41
N ASN A 182 8.04 -16.30 -0.50
CA ASN A 182 8.74 -17.59 -0.55
C ASN A 182 7.80 -18.80 -0.28
N ALA A 183 6.55 -18.55 0.09
CA ALA A 183 5.49 -19.55 0.31
C ALA A 183 4.40 -19.55 -0.80
N THR A 184 4.52 -18.73 -1.84
CA THR A 184 3.54 -18.69 -2.95
C THR A 184 3.87 -19.62 -4.11
N PHE A 185 5.05 -20.22 -4.11
CA PHE A 185 5.49 -21.17 -5.12
C PHE A 185 6.11 -22.38 -4.43
N VAL A 186 5.94 -23.56 -5.03
CA VAL A 186 6.68 -24.76 -4.62
C VAL A 186 8.15 -24.52 -4.97
N ARG A 187 9.02 -24.63 -3.96
CA ARG A 187 10.47 -24.50 -4.12
C ARG A 187 11.14 -25.84 -3.81
N PRO A 188 12.26 -26.16 -4.47
CA PRO A 188 13.13 -27.25 -4.04
C PRO A 188 13.52 -27.08 -2.56
N PRO A 189 13.64 -28.17 -1.78
CA PRO A 189 13.94 -28.10 -0.36
C PRO A 189 15.36 -27.60 -0.06
N GLU A 190 16.25 -27.58 -1.05
CA GLU A 190 17.65 -27.15 -0.89
C GLU A 190 17.91 -25.64 -1.14
N LEU A 191 16.86 -24.83 -1.40
CA LEU A 191 16.96 -23.40 -1.75
C LEU A 191 16.37 -22.43 -0.72
#